data_AF-A0AAW6SPY5-F1
#
_entry.id   AF-A0AAW6SPY5-F1
#
_cell.length_a   1.000
_cell.length_b   1.000
_cell.length_c   1.000
_cell.angle_alpha   90.00
_cell.angle_beta   90.00
_cell.angle_gamma   90.00
#
_symmetry.space_group_name_H-M   'P 1'
#
loop_
_entity.id
_entity.type
_entity.pdbx_description
1 polymer ?
#
loop_
_entity_poly.entity_id
_entity_poly.type
_entity_poly.pdbx_seq_one_letter_code
_entity_poly.pdbx_strand_id
1 'polypeptide(L)' 'MTFWQMAYKFGWASKDDLNLAVQLKEITSEEYKQITKDDYVTPTE' A
#
# COMPACT_ATOMS: atom_id res chain seq x y z
N MET A 1 -13.49 -1.36 -3.76
CA MET A 1 -12.58 -0.27 -3.37
C MET A 1 -12.26 -0.46 -1.91
N THR A 2 -11.00 -0.74 -1.59
CA THR A 2 -10.53 -0.96 -0.21
C THR A 2 -10.24 0.38 0.47
N PHE A 3 -10.20 0.39 1.81
CA PHE A 3 -9.85 1.57 2.61
C PHE A 3 -8.53 2.19 2.13
N TRP A 4 -7.50 1.36 1.96
CA TRP A 4 -6.17 1.73 1.50
C TRP A 4 -6.16 2.36 0.10
N GLN A 5 -7.02 1.91 -0.80
CA GLN A 5 -7.16 2.49 -2.15
C GLN A 5 -7.73 3.90 -2.11
N MET A 6 -8.70 4.15 -1.22
CA MET A 6 -9.22 5.50 -0.99
C MET A 6 -8.18 6.35 -0.27
N ALA A 7 -7.55 5.82 0.78
CA ALA A 7 -6.54 6.55 1.54
C ALA A 7 -5.41 7.06 0.63
N TYR A 8 -4.91 6.23 -0.29
CA TYR A 8 -3.93 6.66 -1.27
C TYR A 8 -4.47 7.70 -2.26
N LYS A 9 -5.68 7.48 -2.78
CA LYS A 9 -6.32 8.40 -3.74
C LYS A 9 -6.61 9.78 -3.16
N PHE A 10 -6.96 9.85 -1.88
CA PHE A 10 -7.23 11.09 -1.16
C PHE A 10 -5.98 11.68 -0.48
N GLY A 11 -4.82 11.02 -0.59
CA GLY A 11 -3.57 11.47 0.04
C GLY A 11 -3.55 11.34 1.58
N TRP A 12 -4.41 10.49 2.15
CA TRP A 12 -4.41 10.13 3.56
C TRP A 12 -3.33 9.10 3.92
N ALA A 13 -2.91 8.30 2.93
CA ALA A 13 -1.86 7.31 3.07
C ALA A 13 -0.81 7.52 1.97
N SER A 14 0.46 7.45 2.37
CA SER A 14 1.61 7.44 1.48
C SER A 14 1.94 6.02 1.02
N LYS A 15 2.93 5.89 0.12
CA LYS A 15 3.47 4.57 -0.26
C LYS A 15 4.08 3.84 0.93
N ASP A 16 4.66 4.57 1.88
CA ASP A 16 5.24 3.98 3.09
C ASP A 16 4.16 3.43 4.02
N ASP A 17 3.03 4.12 4.15
CA ASP A 17 1.89 3.62 4.93
C ASP A 17 1.29 2.36 4.30
N LEU A 18 1.22 2.32 2.96
CA LEU A 18 0.79 1.14 2.23
C LEU A 18 1.81 -0.01 2.33
N ASN A 19 3.10 0.29 2.37
CA ASN A 19 4.13 -0.72 2.62
C ASN A 19 3.94 -1.33 4.02
N LEU A 20 3.67 -0.48 5.01
CA LEU A 20 3.37 -0.93 6.37
C LEU A 20 2.10 -1.79 6.40
N ALA A 21 1.07 -1.41 5.65
CA ALA A 21 -0.16 -2.18 5.51
C ALA A 21 0.09 -3.58 4.92
N VAL A 22 1.02 -3.71 3.97
CA VAL A 22 1.46 -5.03 3.46
C VAL A 22 2.18 -5.82 4.55
N GLN A 23 3.08 -5.20 5.30
CA GLN A 23 3.82 -5.85 6.40
C GLN A 23 2.88 -6.31 7.53
N LEU A 24 1.88 -5.50 7.87
CA LEU A 24 0.84 -5.80 8.84
C LEU A 24 -0.21 -6.80 8.33
N LYS A 25 -0.08 -7.25 7.08
CA LYS A 25 -1.00 -8.17 6.40
C LYS A 25 -2.43 -7.63 6.30
N GLU A 26 -2.59 -6.30 6.30
CA GLU A 26 -3.86 -5.65 6.03
C GLU A 26 -4.22 -5.68 4.54
N ILE A 27 -3.19 -5.62 3.68
CA ILE A 27 -3.30 -5.77 2.23
C ILE A 27 -2.20 -6.69 1.72
N THR A 28 -2.41 -7.26 0.54
CA THR A 28 -1.41 -8.05 -0.18
C THR A 28 -0.47 -7.16 -1.00
N SER A 29 0.70 -7.69 -1.38
CA SER A 29 1.60 -7.02 -2.32
C SER A 29 0.95 -6.77 -3.70
N GLU A 30 0.02 -7.63 -4.11
CA GLU A 30 -0.81 -7.43 -5.30
C GLU A 30 -1.76 -6.24 -5.14
N GLU A 31 -2.44 -6.12 -3.99
CA GLU A 31 -3.29 -4.97 -3.69
C GLU A 31 -2.49 -3.68 -3.59
N TYR A 32 -1.31 -3.71 -2.96
CA TYR A 32 -0.37 -2.58 -2.97
C TYR A 32 -0.11 -2.12 -4.40
N LYS A 33 0.27 -3.05 -5.29
CA LYS A 33 0.54 -2.73 -6.71
C LYS A 33 -0.68 -2.20 -7.44
N GLN A 34 -1.89 -2.68 -7.11
CA GLN A 34 -3.12 -2.15 -7.68
C GLN A 34 -3.42 -0.72 -7.21
N ILE A 35 -3.10 -0.40 -5.95
CA ILE A 35 -3.35 0.91 -5.31
C ILE A 35 -2.31 1.94 -5.77
N THR A 36 -1.03 1.63 -5.62
CA THR A 36 0.08 2.55 -5.89
C THR A 36 0.43 2.64 -7.36
N LYS A 37 0.06 1.63 -8.14
CA LYS A 37 0.58 1.38 -9.50
C LYS A 37 2.09 1.16 -9.55
N ASP A 38 2.72 0.94 -8.40
CA ASP A 38 4.13 0.63 -8.24
C ASP A 38 4.33 -0.78 -7.71
N ASP A 39 5.46 -1.38 -8.06
CA ASP A 39 5.86 -2.65 -7.45
C ASP A 39 6.16 -2.44 -5.95
N TYR A 40 5.66 -3.36 -5.14
CA TYR A 40 5.99 -3.41 -3.71
C TYR A 40 7.47 -3.73 -3.58
N VAL A 41 8.26 -2.75 -3.15
CA VAL A 41 9.66 -2.94 -2.81
C VAL A 41 9.73 -3.05 -1.30
N THR A 42 9.97 -4.25 -0.79
CA THR A 42 10.27 -4.45 0.64
C THR A 42 11.45 -3.55 1.00
N PRO A 43 11.32 -2.66 2.00
CA PRO A 43 12.47 -1.97 2.55
C PRO A 43 13.38 -3.05 3.14
N THR A 44 14.54 -3.26 2.51
CA THR A 44 15.61 -4.07 3.08
C THR A 44 16.13 -3.30 4.29
N GLU A 45 16.02 -3.88 5.49
CA GLU A 45 16.62 -3.36 6.73
C GLU A 45 18.10 -3.00 6.57
#